data_AF-A0A0C3CMG5-F1
#
_entry.id   AF-A0A0C3CMG5-F1
#
_cell.length_a   1.000
_cell.length_b   1.000
_cell.length_c   1.000
_cell.angle_alpha   90.00
_cell.angle_beta   90.00
_cell.angle_gamma   90.00
#
_symmetry.space_group_name_H-M   'P 1'
#
loop_
_entity.id
_entity.type
_entity.pdbx_description
1 polymer ?
#
loop_
_entity_poly.entity_id
_entity_poly.type
_entity_poly.pdbx_seq_one_letter_code
_entity_poly.pdbx_strand_id
1 'polypeptide(L)'
;MSSLLSKSGTLQYPATELVTLARLILMQYESYLQAKRDAYRLESVVDRSSCDAGLIMEDIWDLYYLVDRPRYVEREELLREEKLHPSVRSGIDDPKQPERALLHVGIKQKANYLFVDAVKFRKETRGQPSNDGNWDSEKETRGQPSNDGNWDSEDALLDFLVFLSHPEHKDLFTVDS
;
A
#
# COMPACT_ATOMS: atom_id res chain seq x y z
N MET A 1 3.44 -23.08 31.92
CA MET A 1 3.42 -21.61 31.88
C MET A 1 4.50 -21.17 30.90
N SER A 2 4.13 -20.91 29.64
CA SER A 2 5.08 -20.50 28.62
C SER A 2 5.41 -19.01 28.79
N SER A 3 6.69 -18.72 28.97
CA SER A 3 7.24 -17.38 28.92
C SER A 3 6.94 -16.75 27.55
N LEU A 4 6.07 -15.74 27.54
CA LEU A 4 5.88 -14.84 26.40
C LEU A 4 7.12 -13.94 26.31
N LEU A 5 8.14 -14.43 25.59
CA LEU A 5 9.25 -13.59 25.18
C LEU A 5 8.68 -12.40 24.39
N SER A 6 8.92 -11.19 24.90
CA SER A 6 8.60 -9.92 24.23
C SER A 6 9.42 -9.81 22.94
N LYS A 7 8.87 -10.31 21.83
CA LYS A 7 9.45 -10.16 20.49
C LYS A 7 9.04 -8.80 19.91
N SER A 8 9.57 -7.70 20.42
CA SER A 8 9.52 -6.42 19.70
C SER A 8 10.90 -6.18 19.08
N GLY A 9 11.04 -6.49 17.79
CA GLY A 9 12.19 -6.04 17.04
C GLY A 9 12.04 -4.57 16.68
N THR A 10 13.08 -3.77 16.82
CA THR A 10 13.10 -2.41 16.24
C THR A 10 13.25 -2.54 14.73
N LEU A 11 12.36 -1.90 13.97
CA LEU A 11 12.42 -1.91 12.52
C LEU A 11 13.66 -1.13 12.04
N GLN A 12 14.65 -1.81 11.47
CA GLN A 12 15.80 -1.15 10.79
C GLN A 12 15.46 -0.69 9.36
N TYR A 13 14.21 -0.86 8.93
CA TYR A 13 13.76 -0.49 7.59
C TYR A 13 13.28 0.95 7.50
N PRO A 14 13.38 1.56 6.31
CA PRO A 14 12.89 2.91 6.03
C PRO A 14 11.35 2.97 6.10
N ALA A 15 10.80 3.24 7.29
CA ALA A 15 9.36 3.21 7.54
C ALA A 15 8.58 4.23 6.69
N THR A 16 9.17 5.40 6.44
CA THR A 16 8.58 6.44 5.59
C THR A 16 8.42 5.96 4.14
N GLU A 17 9.43 5.29 3.61
CA GLU A 17 9.46 4.73 2.27
C GLU A 17 8.47 3.57 2.13
N LEU A 18 8.32 2.74 3.17
CA LEU A 18 7.27 1.71 3.23
C LEU A 18 5.87 2.31 3.19
N VAL A 19 5.60 3.36 3.96
CA VAL A 19 4.31 4.08 3.93
C VAL A 19 4.07 4.68 2.55
N THR A 20 5.09 5.31 1.97
CA THR A 20 5.01 5.91 0.63
C THR A 20 4.70 4.87 -0.43
N LEU A 21 5.37 3.71 -0.38
CA LEU A 21 5.13 2.59 -1.28
C LEU A 21 3.72 2.02 -1.09
N ALA A 22 3.28 1.81 0.16
CA ALA A 22 1.94 1.33 0.46
C ALA A 22 0.86 2.24 -0.13
N ARG A 23 0.99 3.56 0.05
CA ARG A 23 0.07 4.55 -0.55
C ARG A 23 0.07 4.44 -2.08
N LEU A 24 1.25 4.40 -2.68
CA LEU A 24 1.40 4.33 -4.13
C LEU A 24 0.70 3.10 -4.72
N ILE A 25 0.95 1.91 -4.17
CA ILE A 25 0.39 0.66 -4.72
C ILE A 25 -1.13 0.59 -4.50
N LEU A 26 -1.64 1.06 -3.36
CA LEU A 26 -3.07 1.12 -3.10
C LEU A 26 -3.76 2.10 -4.06
N MET A 27 -3.17 3.26 -4.32
CA MET A 27 -3.68 4.23 -5.31
C MET A 27 -3.71 3.68 -6.73
N GLN A 28 -2.63 2.99 -7.14
CA GLN A 28 -2.55 2.38 -8.47
C GLN A 28 -3.59 1.28 -8.62
N TYR A 29 -3.74 0.44 -7.59
CA TYR A 29 -4.70 -0.65 -7.60
C TYR A 29 -6.15 -0.16 -7.56
N GLU A 30 -6.46 0.86 -6.75
CA GLU A 30 -7.75 1.55 -6.72
C GLU A 30 -8.11 2.11 -8.11
N SER A 31 -7.16 2.80 -8.76
CA SER A 31 -7.37 3.38 -10.09
C SER A 31 -7.67 2.30 -11.14
N TYR A 32 -6.98 1.16 -11.07
CA TYR A 32 -7.25 0.00 -11.91
C TYR A 32 -8.65 -0.58 -11.69
N LEU A 33 -9.06 -0.76 -10.44
CA LEU A 33 -10.39 -1.26 -10.09
C LEU A 33 -11.50 -0.31 -10.54
N GLN A 34 -11.28 0.99 -10.42
CA GLN A 34 -12.21 2.01 -10.89
C GLN A 34 -12.37 1.94 -12.42
N ALA A 35 -11.26 1.86 -13.17
CA ALA A 35 -11.31 1.69 -14.63
C ALA A 35 -12.04 0.40 -15.04
N LYS A 36 -11.78 -0.71 -14.34
CA LYS A 36 -12.46 -1.99 -14.58
C LYS A 36 -13.96 -1.90 -14.30
N ARG A 37 -14.37 -1.22 -13.23
CA ARG A 37 -15.77 -0.97 -12.90
C ARG A 37 -16.46 -0.12 -13.96
N ASP A 38 -15.80 0.93 -14.44
CA ASP A 38 -16.38 1.84 -15.42
C ASP A 38 -16.52 1.16 -16.80
N ALA A 39 -15.55 0.33 -17.19
CA ALA A 39 -15.66 -0.51 -18.38
C ALA A 39 -16.86 -1.48 -18.30
N TYR A 40 -17.01 -2.17 -17.16
CA TYR A 40 -18.14 -3.08 -16.94
C TYR A 40 -19.48 -2.35 -17.00
N ARG A 41 -19.60 -1.17 -16.40
CA ARG A 41 -20.82 -0.34 -16.44
C ARG A 41 -21.22 0.08 -17.85
N LEU A 42 -20.24 0.26 -18.74
CA LEU A 42 -20.50 0.62 -20.13
C LEU A 42 -21.02 -0.59 -20.94
N GLU A 43 -20.59 -1.79 -20.58
CA GLU A 43 -20.90 -3.05 -21.28
C GLU A 43 -22.17 -3.75 -20.74
N SER A 44 -22.50 -3.58 -19.45
CA SER A 44 -23.61 -4.28 -18.79
C SER A 44 -24.90 -3.44 -18.77
N VAL A 45 -25.82 -3.65 -19.72
CA VAL A 45 -27.14 -2.98 -19.72
C VAL A 45 -28.14 -3.64 -18.74
N VAL A 46 -27.90 -4.86 -18.25
CA VAL A 46 -28.95 -5.66 -17.58
C VAL A 46 -28.57 -6.30 -16.24
N ASP A 47 -27.31 -6.40 -15.84
CA ASP A 47 -26.96 -7.04 -14.57
C ASP A 47 -26.34 -6.07 -13.54
N ARG A 48 -27.10 -5.80 -12.47
CA ARG A 48 -26.68 -5.00 -11.31
C ARG A 48 -25.97 -5.86 -10.25
N SER A 49 -25.41 -7.00 -10.61
CA SER A 49 -24.48 -7.71 -9.72
C SER A 49 -23.33 -6.76 -9.38
N SER A 50 -23.06 -6.60 -8.08
CA SER A 50 -21.94 -5.82 -7.61
C SER A 50 -20.68 -6.36 -8.26
N CYS A 51 -20.06 -5.61 -9.18
CA CYS A 51 -18.75 -5.97 -9.69
C CYS A 51 -17.81 -6.09 -8.47
N ASP A 52 -17.09 -7.21 -8.34
CA ASP A 52 -16.15 -7.46 -7.24
C ASP A 52 -15.20 -6.27 -7.00
N ALA A 53 -14.87 -5.51 -8.05
CA ALA A 53 -14.09 -4.28 -7.97
C ALA A 53 -14.68 -3.23 -7.01
N GLY A 54 -16.01 -3.11 -6.94
CA GLY A 54 -16.68 -2.18 -6.01
C GLY A 54 -16.43 -2.53 -4.55
N LEU A 55 -16.56 -3.81 -4.20
CA LEU A 55 -16.33 -4.31 -2.84
C LEU A 55 -14.84 -4.22 -2.46
N ILE A 56 -13.94 -4.56 -3.39
CA ILE A 56 -12.49 -4.42 -3.15
C ILE A 56 -12.12 -2.96 -2.95
N MET A 57 -12.72 -2.02 -3.68
CA MET A 57 -12.48 -0.59 -3.47
C MET A 57 -12.93 -0.12 -2.08
N GLU A 58 -14.10 -0.55 -1.58
CA GLU A 58 -14.52 -0.26 -0.20
C GLU A 58 -13.48 -0.72 0.82
N ASP A 59 -12.88 -1.89 0.58
CA ASP A 59 -11.86 -2.45 1.46
C ASP A 59 -10.52 -1.68 1.37
N ILE A 60 -10.16 -1.15 0.19
CA ILE A 60 -9.01 -0.24 0.05
C ILE A 60 -9.20 1.03 0.88
N TRP A 61 -10.43 1.57 0.94
CA TRP A 61 -10.71 2.76 1.75
C TRP A 61 -10.48 2.54 3.24
N ASP A 62 -10.80 1.35 3.75
CA ASP A 62 -10.49 0.96 5.13
C ASP A 62 -8.97 0.94 5.41
N LEU A 63 -8.14 0.66 4.40
CA LEU A 63 -6.68 0.76 4.52
C LEU A 63 -6.17 2.18 4.46
N TYR A 64 -6.77 3.06 3.65
CA TYR A 64 -6.39 4.48 3.65
C TYR A 64 -6.61 5.13 5.02
N TYR A 65 -7.62 4.72 5.79
CA TYR A 65 -7.74 5.20 7.18
C TYR A 65 -6.47 4.98 8.01
N LEU A 66 -5.71 3.91 7.73
CA LEU A 66 -4.47 3.57 8.44
C LEU A 66 -3.26 4.28 7.85
N VAL A 67 -3.06 4.17 6.54
CA VAL A 67 -1.79 4.58 5.89
C VAL A 67 -1.88 5.96 5.25
N ASP A 68 -3.07 6.50 4.97
CA ASP A 68 -3.31 7.79 4.33
C ASP A 68 -4.57 8.47 4.87
N ARG A 69 -4.54 8.73 6.18
CA ARG A 69 -5.68 9.28 6.90
C ARG A 69 -6.20 10.62 6.33
N PRO A 70 -5.36 11.56 5.84
CA PRO A 70 -5.83 12.75 5.15
C PRO A 70 -6.72 12.43 3.94
N ARG A 71 -6.29 11.51 3.06
CA ARG A 71 -7.05 11.08 1.89
C ARG A 71 -8.38 10.43 2.27
N TYR A 72 -8.37 9.60 3.31
CA TYR A 72 -9.60 9.00 3.86
C TYR A 72 -10.59 10.08 4.31
N VAL A 73 -10.13 11.06 5.09
CA VAL A 73 -10.98 12.14 5.62
C VAL A 73 -11.53 13.02 4.52
N GLU A 74 -10.71 13.41 3.54
CA GLU A 74 -11.16 14.20 2.38
C GLU A 74 -12.32 13.51 1.66
N ARG A 75 -12.19 12.20 1.39
CA ARG A 75 -13.27 11.44 0.76
C ARG A 75 -14.52 11.37 1.63
N GLU A 76 -14.38 11.02 2.91
CA GLU A 76 -15.53 10.89 3.79
C GLU A 76 -16.29 12.21 3.94
N GLU A 77 -15.59 13.35 3.87
CA GLU A 77 -16.21 14.68 3.86
C GLU A 77 -16.91 15.00 2.54
N LEU A 78 -16.47 14.45 1.41
CA LEU A 78 -17.16 14.57 0.13
C LEU A 78 -18.42 13.69 0.06
N LEU A 79 -18.44 12.56 0.77
CA LEU A 79 -19.55 11.61 0.74
C LEU A 79 -20.66 11.93 1.75
N ARG A 80 -20.34 12.65 2.83
CA ARG A 80 -21.28 12.96 3.91
C ARG A 80 -21.75 14.40 3.82
N GLU A 81 -23.05 14.60 3.99
CA GLU A 81 -23.62 15.94 4.18
C GLU A 81 -23.25 16.52 5.56
N GLU A 82 -23.05 15.65 6.56
CA GLU A 82 -22.65 16.02 7.90
C GLU A 82 -21.12 16.01 8.06
N LYS A 83 -20.59 16.99 8.80
CA LYS A 83 -19.16 17.04 9.15
C LYS A 83 -18.79 15.82 9.98
N LEU A 84 -17.62 15.24 9.67
CA LEU A 84 -17.05 14.15 10.46
C LEU A 84 -16.83 14.56 11.93
N HIS A 85 -17.05 13.59 12.81
CA HIS A 85 -16.77 13.78 14.24
C HIS A 85 -15.26 14.10 14.44
N PRO A 86 -14.90 15.03 15.35
CA PRO A 86 -13.51 15.44 15.56
C PRO A 86 -12.53 14.30 15.88
N SER A 87 -13.02 13.21 16.49
CA SER A 87 -12.20 12.01 16.75
C SER A 87 -11.67 11.35 15.48
N VAL A 88 -12.37 11.47 14.35
CA VAL A 88 -11.92 10.94 13.05
C VAL A 88 -10.70 11.72 12.54
N ARG A 89 -10.60 13.00 12.87
CA ARG A 89 -9.46 13.88 12.52
C ARG A 89 -8.30 13.81 13.54
N SER A 90 -8.53 13.25 14.72
CA SER A 90 -7.52 13.18 15.80
C SER A 90 -6.28 12.39 15.39
N GLY A 91 -5.11 13.02 15.39
CA GLY A 91 -3.84 12.36 15.03
C GLY A 91 -3.51 12.36 13.54
N ILE A 92 -4.23 13.15 12.72
CA ILE A 92 -3.82 13.46 11.34
C ILE A 92 -2.49 14.22 11.30
N ASP A 93 -2.28 15.11 12.28
CA ASP A 93 -1.08 15.95 12.35
C ASP A 93 0.15 15.19 12.88
N ASP A 94 0.00 13.92 13.27
CA ASP A 94 1.08 13.09 13.78
C ASP A 94 1.81 12.41 12.61
N PRO A 95 3.03 12.84 12.26
CA PRO A 95 3.75 12.31 11.10
C PRO A 95 4.17 10.84 11.26
N LYS A 96 4.21 10.32 12.50
CA LYS A 96 4.56 8.93 12.82
C LYS A 96 3.35 8.00 12.91
N GLN A 97 2.14 8.55 12.87
CA GLN A 97 0.91 7.74 12.91
C GLN A 97 0.83 6.75 11.73
N PRO A 98 1.12 7.13 10.46
CA PRO A 98 1.07 6.18 9.35
C PRO A 98 2.09 5.05 9.47
N GLU A 99 3.30 5.35 9.95
CA GLU A 99 4.35 4.35 10.17
C GLU A 99 3.89 3.31 11.21
N ARG A 100 3.39 3.78 12.37
CA ARG A 100 2.83 2.89 13.40
C ARG A 100 1.66 2.09 12.86
N ALA A 101 0.71 2.74 12.18
CA ALA A 101 -0.46 2.08 11.64
C ALA A 101 -0.10 0.98 10.62
N LEU A 102 0.92 1.20 9.79
CA LEU A 102 1.40 0.22 8.83
C LEU A 102 2.01 -1.02 9.51
N LEU A 103 2.76 -0.85 10.61
CA LEU A 103 3.30 -1.99 11.38
C LEU A 103 2.22 -2.85 12.03
N HIS A 104 1.03 -2.27 12.26
CA HIS A 104 -0.12 -2.96 12.81
C HIS A 104 -1.21 -3.26 11.77
N VAL A 105 -0.89 -3.15 10.48
CA VAL A 105 -1.89 -3.24 9.41
C VAL A 105 -2.57 -4.62 9.36
N GLY A 106 -1.89 -5.68 9.82
CA GLY A 106 -2.47 -7.02 10.00
C GLY A 106 -3.65 -7.09 10.99
N ILE A 107 -3.92 -6.05 11.80
CA ILE A 107 -5.16 -5.96 12.59
C ILE A 107 -6.40 -5.94 11.68
N LYS A 108 -6.28 -5.39 10.46
CA LYS A 108 -7.35 -5.39 9.47
C LYS A 108 -7.37 -6.74 8.77
N GLN A 109 -8.45 -7.50 8.98
CA GLN A 109 -8.64 -8.83 8.36
C GLN A 109 -8.49 -8.82 6.83
N LYS A 110 -8.82 -7.69 6.21
CA LYS A 110 -8.79 -7.48 4.76
C LYS A 110 -7.43 -7.04 4.23
N ALA A 111 -6.49 -6.64 5.10
CA ALA A 111 -5.19 -6.13 4.68
C ALA A 111 -4.41 -7.14 3.84
N ASN A 112 -4.41 -8.42 4.25
CA ASN A 112 -3.57 -9.42 3.59
C ASN A 112 -3.92 -9.62 2.12
N TYR A 113 -5.19 -9.87 1.80
CA TYR A 113 -5.58 -10.09 0.42
C TYR A 113 -5.37 -8.81 -0.42
N LEU A 114 -5.65 -7.62 0.14
CA LEU A 114 -5.46 -6.35 -0.56
C LEU A 114 -4.00 -6.08 -0.89
N PHE A 115 -3.09 -6.29 0.05
CA PHE A 115 -1.66 -6.10 -0.21
C PHE A 115 -1.12 -7.17 -1.16
N VAL A 116 -1.58 -8.42 -1.06
CA VAL A 116 -1.20 -9.47 -2.02
C VAL A 116 -1.60 -9.08 -3.44
N ASP A 117 -2.85 -8.66 -3.65
CA ASP A 117 -3.36 -8.30 -4.97
C ASP A 117 -2.73 -7.00 -5.50
N ALA A 118 -2.60 -5.97 -4.66
CA ALA A 118 -1.99 -4.71 -5.05
C ALA A 118 -0.49 -4.86 -5.37
N VAL A 119 0.25 -5.67 -4.61
CA VAL A 119 1.67 -5.98 -4.88
C VAL A 119 1.81 -6.78 -6.16
N LYS A 120 0.96 -7.79 -6.36
CA LYS A 120 0.95 -8.55 -7.61
C LYS A 120 0.69 -7.64 -8.81
N PHE A 121 -0.33 -6.80 -8.73
CA PHE A 121 -0.65 -5.80 -9.76
C PHE A 121 0.54 -4.86 -10.02
N ARG A 122 1.20 -4.35 -8.97
CA ARG A 122 2.39 -3.50 -9.10
C ARG A 122 3.53 -4.22 -9.84
N LYS A 123 3.83 -5.47 -9.45
CA LYS A 123 4.87 -6.29 -10.08
C LYS A 123 4.56 -6.59 -11.55
N GLU A 124 3.29 -6.80 -11.90
CA GLU A 124 2.85 -7.07 -13.27
C GLU A 124 2.86 -5.82 -14.17
N THR A 125 2.49 -4.66 -13.63
CA THR A 125 2.32 -3.42 -14.43
C THR A 125 3.59 -2.60 -14.60
N ARG A 126 4.59 -2.76 -13.73
CA ARG A 126 5.87 -2.02 -13.81
C ARG A 126 6.80 -2.51 -14.92
N GLY A 127 6.54 -3.69 -15.52
CA GLY A 127 7.41 -4.36 -16.48
C GLY A 127 8.50 -5.24 -15.83
N GLN A 128 9.22 -6.02 -16.64
CA GLN A 128 10.39 -6.80 -16.17
C GLN A 128 11.58 -5.85 -15.91
N PRO A 129 12.42 -6.13 -14.90
CA PRO A 129 13.71 -5.44 -14.77
C PRO A 129 14.50 -5.66 -16.06
N SER A 130 15.05 -4.58 -16.63
CA SER A 130 15.90 -4.66 -17.81
C SER A 130 17.13 -5.50 -17.46
N ASN A 131 17.17 -6.74 -17.97
CA ASN A 131 18.30 -7.67 -17.84
C ASN A 131 19.50 -7.28 -18.72
N ASP A 132 19.65 -5.99 -19.05
CA ASP A 132 20.74 -5.49 -19.89
C ASP A 132 22.02 -5.30 -19.06
N GLY A 133 22.42 -6.36 -18.36
CA GLY A 133 23.77 -6.57 -17.88
C GLY A 133 24.67 -6.95 -19.07
N ASN A 134 24.82 -6.06 -20.04
CA ASN A 134 25.89 -6.17 -21.02
C ASN A 134 27.06 -5.31 -20.54
N TRP A 135 27.91 -5.91 -19.69
CA TRP A 135 29.06 -5.27 -19.04
C TRP A 135 30.28 -5.08 -19.96
N ASP A 136 30.14 -5.29 -21.27
CA ASP A 136 31.22 -5.11 -22.23
C ASP A 136 30.72 -4.39 -23.49
N SER A 137 30.81 -3.05 -23.49
CA SER A 137 31.13 -2.24 -24.68
C SER A 137 31.28 -0.77 -24.27
N GLU A 138 32.54 -0.43 -24.02
CA GLU A 138 33.19 0.84 -24.37
C GLU A 138 32.42 2.16 -24.14
N LYS A 139 32.91 2.84 -23.09
CA LYS A 139 33.03 4.30 -22.91
C LYS A 139 32.56 5.22 -24.05
N GLU A 140 31.97 6.31 -23.56
CA GLU A 140 32.14 7.69 -24.02
C GLU A 140 30.96 8.27 -24.82
N THR A 141 29.95 8.77 -24.10
CA THR A 141 29.42 10.12 -24.35
C THR A 141 28.49 10.60 -23.23
N ARG A 142 28.86 11.74 -22.64
CA ARG A 142 28.02 12.75 -21.98
C ARG A 142 26.86 12.27 -21.09
N GLY A 143 27.14 12.26 -19.79
CA GLY A 143 26.32 12.99 -18.80
C GLY A 143 24.83 12.71 -18.81
N GLN A 144 24.44 11.48 -18.52
CA GLN A 144 23.12 11.15 -18.01
C GLN A 144 23.35 10.18 -16.86
N PRO A 145 22.85 10.45 -15.64
CA PRO A 145 22.95 9.47 -14.58
C PRO A 145 22.17 8.25 -15.05
N SER A 146 22.86 7.10 -15.15
CA SER A 146 22.20 5.80 -15.27
C SER A 146 21.25 5.70 -14.09
N ASN A 147 19.94 5.75 -14.39
CA ASN A 147 18.92 5.48 -13.42
C ASN A 147 18.92 3.95 -13.25
N ASP A 148 19.96 3.47 -12.57
CA ASP A 148 20.14 2.08 -12.17
C ASP A 148 19.01 1.77 -11.19
N GLY A 149 17.88 1.38 -11.76
CA GLY A 149 16.68 0.96 -11.04
C GLY A 149 17.03 -0.25 -10.18
N ASN A 150 17.34 0.00 -8.91
CA ASN A 150 17.55 -1.02 -7.91
C ASN A 150 16.20 -1.63 -7.52
N TRP A 151 15.60 -2.39 -8.45
CA TRP A 151 14.32 -3.07 -8.25
C TRP A 151 14.36 -4.03 -7.06
N ASP A 152 15.54 -4.58 -6.73
CA ASP A 152 15.73 -5.46 -5.57
C ASP A 152 15.32 -4.78 -4.26
N SER A 153 15.51 -3.47 -4.16
CA SER A 153 15.09 -2.70 -2.99
C SER A 153 13.56 -2.48 -2.94
N GLU A 154 12.92 -2.16 -4.06
CA GLU A 154 11.45 -2.03 -4.13
C GLU A 154 10.79 -3.39 -3.90
N ASP A 155 11.30 -4.48 -4.49
CA ASP A 155 10.76 -5.83 -4.31
C ASP A 155 10.84 -6.32 -2.87
N ALA A 156 11.96 -6.07 -2.19
CA ALA A 156 12.07 -6.36 -0.77
C ALA A 156 11.04 -5.57 0.05
N LEU A 157 10.78 -4.29 -0.30
CA LEU A 157 9.76 -3.48 0.36
C LEU A 157 8.34 -3.98 0.06
N LEU A 158 8.05 -4.38 -1.18
CA LEU A 158 6.77 -4.96 -1.58
C LEU A 158 6.50 -6.28 -0.84
N ASP A 159 7.49 -7.16 -0.78
CA ASP A 159 7.37 -8.43 -0.06
C ASP A 159 7.23 -8.20 1.44
N PHE A 160 7.89 -7.17 1.98
CA PHE A 160 7.74 -6.79 3.37
C PHE A 160 6.35 -6.19 3.68
N LEU A 161 5.72 -5.47 2.75
CA LEU A 161 4.32 -5.03 2.89
C LEU A 161 3.37 -6.23 2.96
N VAL A 162 3.57 -7.24 2.12
CA VAL A 162 2.79 -8.50 2.20
C VAL A 162 3.05 -9.19 3.54
N PHE A 163 4.29 -9.24 4.02
CA PHE A 163 4.62 -9.77 5.33
C PHE A 163 3.85 -9.03 6.44
N LEU A 164 3.92 -7.71 6.52
CA LEU A 164 3.24 -6.92 7.56
C LEU A 164 1.71 -7.05 7.53
N SER A 165 1.15 -7.31 6.34
CA SER A 165 -0.30 -7.47 6.16
C SER A 165 -0.89 -8.73 6.80
N HIS A 166 -0.07 -9.71 7.16
CA HIS A 166 -0.55 -10.96 7.74
C HIS A 166 -1.05 -10.74 9.18
N PRO A 167 -2.24 -11.28 9.56
CA PRO A 167 -2.78 -11.07 10.91
C PRO A 167 -1.90 -11.58 12.06
N GLU A 168 -1.05 -12.57 11.78
CA GLU A 168 -0.09 -13.12 12.74
C GLU A 168 1.11 -12.19 12.99
N HIS A 169 1.30 -11.18 12.16
CA HIS A 169 2.46 -10.27 12.20
C HIS A 169 2.13 -8.90 12.80
N LYS A 170 0.86 -8.66 13.18
CA LYS A 170 0.50 -7.49 13.98
C LYS A 170 1.31 -7.53 15.27
N ASP A 171 1.98 -6.44 15.61
CA ASP A 171 2.76 -6.28 16.85
C ASP A 171 4.16 -6.93 16.84
N LEU A 172 4.68 -7.42 15.70
CA LEU A 172 6.07 -7.89 15.62
C LEU A 172 7.11 -6.77 15.71
N PHE A 173 6.72 -5.56 15.33
CA PHE A 173 7.59 -4.39 15.24
C PHE A 173 6.96 -3.19 15.93
N THR A 174 7.81 -2.30 16.43
CA THR A 174 7.42 -1.01 17.03
C THR A 174 8.23 0.11 16.38
N VAL A 175 7.63 1.30 16.27
CA VAL A 175 8.37 2.54 15.94
C VAL A 175 8.90 3.11 17.25
N ASP A 176 10.19 3.45 17.30
CA ASP A 176 10.76 4.13 18.47
C ASP A 176 10.03 5.47 18.71
N SER A 177 9.75 5.75 19.99
CA SER A 177 8.94 6.88 20.46
C SER A 177 9.64 8.23 20.33
#